data_AF-A0A7H4NZD7-F1
#
_entry.id   AF-A0A7H4NZD7-F1
#
_cell.length_a   1.000
_cell.length_b   1.000
_cell.length_c   1.000
_cell.angle_alpha   90.00
_cell.angle_beta   90.00
_cell.angle_gamma   90.00
#
_symmetry.space_group_name_H-M   'P 1'
#
loop_
_entity.id
_entity.type
_entity.pdbx_description
1 polymer ?
#
loop_
_entity_poly.entity_id
_entity_poly.type
_entity_poly.pdbx_seq_one_letter_code
_entity_poly.pdbx_strand_id
1 'polypeptide(L)' 'MVYQANATRYQTMEYRRCGHSGLKLPAVSLGLWHNFGDETRVETSRQLLRHAFDLGITHFDLANNYGPPPGSAESNLAVF' A
#
# COMPACT_ATOMS: atom_id res chain seq x y z
N MET A 1 -18.32 8.36 0.70
CA MET A 1 -18.68 7.12 1.44
C MET A 1 -17.48 6.69 2.28
N VAL A 2 -17.71 6.13 3.46
CA VAL A 2 -16.65 5.54 4.30
C VAL A 2 -16.16 4.27 3.62
N TYR A 3 -14.85 4.07 3.55
CA TYR A 3 -14.27 2.86 2.98
C TYR A 3 -14.47 1.66 3.93
N GLN A 4 -14.94 0.55 3.38
CA GLN A 4 -15.00 -0.73 4.07
C GLN A 4 -14.18 -1.74 3.27
N ALA A 5 -13.14 -2.28 3.90
CA ALA A 5 -12.30 -3.29 3.27
C ALA A 5 -13.09 -4.58 2.98
N ASN A 6 -12.73 -5.24 1.89
CA ASN A 6 -13.32 -6.50 1.46
C ASN A 6 -13.19 -7.55 2.59
N ALA A 7 -14.33 -8.12 3.00
CA ALA A 7 -14.40 -9.12 4.06
C ALA A 7 -13.60 -10.39 3.72
N THR A 8 -13.38 -10.69 2.44
CA THR A 8 -12.71 -11.91 1.96
C THR A 8 -11.25 -11.70 1.59
N ARG A 9 -10.67 -10.51 1.83
CA ARG A 9 -9.30 -10.14 1.38
C ARG A 9 -8.17 -11.10 1.80
N TYR A 10 -8.37 -11.87 2.87
CA TYR A 10 -7.38 -12.82 3.38
C TYR A 10 -7.53 -14.26 2.83
N GLN A 11 -8.56 -14.52 2.00
CA GLN A 11 -8.85 -15.88 1.52
C GLN A 11 -7.92 -16.34 0.39
N THR A 12 -7.41 -15.41 -0.40
CA THR A 12 -6.63 -15.70 -1.62
C THR A 12 -5.15 -15.35 -1.52
N MET A 13 -4.79 -14.29 -0.78
CA MET A 13 -3.40 -13.85 -0.66
C MET A 13 -2.56 -14.89 0.09
N GLU A 14 -1.42 -15.28 -0.49
CA GLU A 14 -0.43 -16.12 0.17
C GLU A 14 0.45 -15.25 1.09
N TYR A 15 0.66 -15.68 2.33
CA TYR A 15 1.54 -14.98 3.29
C TYR A 15 2.77 -15.81 3.63
N ARG A 16 3.94 -15.29 3.30
CA ARG A 16 5.25 -15.96 3.43
C ARG A 16 6.04 -15.40 4.61
N ARG A 17 6.71 -16.27 5.35
CA ARG A 17 7.54 -15.88 6.50
C ARG A 17 8.78 -15.11 6.02
N CYS A 18 9.07 -13.99 6.66
CA CYS A 18 10.28 -13.20 6.39
C CYS A 18 11.48 -13.83 7.12
N GLY A 19 12.17 -14.74 6.45
CA GLY A 19 13.30 -15.49 7.03
C GLY A 19 12.88 -16.32 8.24
N HIS A 20 13.67 -16.27 9.32
CA HIS A 20 13.40 -16.98 10.57
C HIS A 20 12.52 -16.18 11.57
N SER A 21 11.93 -15.07 11.13
CA SER A 21 11.10 -14.22 12.00
C SER A 21 9.66 -14.73 12.15
N GLY A 22 8.93 -14.19 13.13
CA GLY A 22 7.48 -14.38 13.25
C GLY A 22 6.66 -13.67 12.16
N LEU A 23 7.26 -12.68 11.48
CA LEU A 23 6.58 -11.79 10.54
C LEU A 23 6.27 -12.52 9.23
N LYS A 24 5.03 -12.42 8.76
CA LYS A 24 4.63 -12.86 7.44
C LYS A 24 4.32 -11.65 6.56
N LEU A 25 4.89 -11.64 5.35
CA LEU A 25 4.62 -10.65 4.33
C LEU A 25 3.71 -11.27 3.25
N PRO A 26 2.86 -10.48 2.57
CA PRO A 26 2.11 -10.98 1.43
C PRO A 26 3.09 -11.37 0.31
N ALA A 27 2.76 -12.39 -0.48
CA ALA A 27 3.58 -12.82 -1.61
C ALA A 27 3.77 -11.71 -2.65
N VAL A 28 2.86 -10.73 -2.69
CA VAL A 28 2.95 -9.49 -3.46
C VAL A 28 2.79 -8.30 -2.51
N SER A 29 3.73 -7.34 -2.57
CA SER A 29 3.70 -6.09 -1.79
C SER A 29 3.56 -4.88 -2.73
N LEU A 30 3.06 -3.74 -2.22
CA LEU A 30 2.90 -2.52 -3.02
C LEU A 30 3.95 -1.48 -2.61
N GLY A 31 4.83 -1.12 -3.55
CA GLY A 31 5.79 -0.01 -3.37
C GLY A 31 5.22 1.32 -3.84
N LEU A 32 5.51 2.39 -3.10
CA LEU A 32 4.96 3.73 -3.34
C LEU A 32 5.94 4.69 -4.03
N TRP A 33 6.97 4.15 -4.69
CA TRP A 33 8.00 4.96 -5.35
C TRP A 33 7.44 5.95 -6.39
N HIS A 34 6.47 5.50 -7.20
CA HIS A 34 5.77 6.31 -8.20
C HIS A 34 4.26 6.25 -8.00
N ASN A 35 3.54 7.28 -8.46
CA ASN A 35 2.07 7.40 -8.40
C ASN A 35 1.49 7.77 -7.01
N PHE A 36 2.34 8.16 -6.06
CA PHE A 36 1.92 8.58 -4.72
C PHE A 36 2.42 9.98 -4.32
N GLY A 37 3.18 10.65 -5.20
CA GLY A 37 3.57 12.05 -5.00
C GLY A 37 2.50 13.05 -5.47
N ASP A 38 2.78 14.34 -5.27
CA ASP A 38 1.81 15.44 -5.50
C ASP A 38 1.45 15.65 -6.97
N GLU A 39 2.28 15.15 -7.88
CA GLU A 39 1.99 15.15 -9.32
C GLU A 39 0.90 14.13 -9.69
N THR A 40 0.59 13.18 -8.80
CA THR A 40 -0.46 12.20 -9.01
C THR A 40 -1.74 12.62 -8.32
N ARG A 41 -2.89 12.38 -8.96
CA ARG A 41 -4.19 12.63 -8.35
C ARG A 41 -4.34 11.74 -7.11
N VAL A 42 -4.51 12.37 -5.95
CA VAL A 42 -4.81 11.74 -4.65
C VAL A 42 -5.86 10.62 -4.75
N GLU A 43 -6.92 10.82 -5.55
CA GLU A 43 -7.96 9.81 -5.72
C GLU A 43 -7.45 8.53 -6.39
N THR A 44 -6.53 8.64 -7.35
CA THR A 44 -5.88 7.48 -7.98
C THR A 44 -5.04 6.71 -6.96
N SER A 45 -4.22 7.41 -6.18
CA SER A 45 -3.39 6.80 -5.13
C SER A 45 -4.25 6.09 -4.07
N ARG A 46 -5.34 6.72 -3.64
CA ARG A 46 -6.32 6.13 -2.72
C ARG A 46 -6.98 4.87 -3.28
N GLN A 47 -7.37 4.88 -4.55
CA GLN A 47 -7.97 3.71 -5.21
C GLN A 47 -6.97 2.55 -5.30
N LEU A 48 -5.70 2.83 -5.62
CA LEU A 48 -4.64 1.81 -5.65
C LEU A 48 -4.44 1.17 -4.28
N LEU A 49 -4.38 1.95 -3.21
CA LEU A 49 -4.21 1.44 -1.84
C LEU A 49 -5.39 0.57 -1.41
N ARG A 50 -6.62 1.03 -1.64
CA ARG A 50 -7.83 0.29 -1.29
C ARG A 50 -7.90 -1.03 -2.04
N HIS A 51 -7.66 -0.99 -3.35
CA HIS A 51 -7.67 -2.18 -4.18
C HIS A 51 -6.60 -3.19 -3.74
N ALA A 52 -5.38 -2.72 -3.47
CA ALA A 52 -4.30 -3.58 -2.97
C ALA A 52 -4.69 -4.24 -1.63
N PHE A 53 -5.26 -3.48 -0.70
CA PHE A 53 -5.69 -4.03 0.59
C PHE A 53 -6.87 -5.00 0.45
N ASP A 54 -7.83 -4.72 -0.44
CA ASP A 54 -8.95 -5.61 -0.75
C ASP A 54 -8.51 -6.94 -1.37
N LEU A 55 -7.33 -6.97 -2.00
CA LEU A 55 -6.67 -8.19 -2.49
C LEU A 55 -5.77 -8.86 -1.45
N GLY A 56 -5.70 -8.33 -0.22
CA GLY A 56 -4.92 -8.90 0.87
C GLY A 56 -3.46 -8.44 0.92
N ILE A 57 -3.05 -7.45 0.11
CA ILE A 57 -1.72 -6.85 0.26
C ILE A 57 -1.70 -6.08 1.59
N THR A 58 -0.86 -6.52 2.53
CA THR A 58 -0.70 -5.92 3.87
C THR A 58 0.64 -5.22 4.06
N HIS A 59 1.47 -5.14 3.02
CA HIS A 59 2.75 -4.46 3.08
C HIS A 59 2.80 -3.36 2.01
N PHE A 60 2.94 -2.12 2.50
CA PHE A 60 3.15 -0.92 1.71
C PHE A 60 4.56 -0.42 1.99
N ASP A 61 5.37 -0.30 0.94
CA ASP A 61 6.78 0.08 1.02
C ASP A 61 6.97 1.56 0.63
N LEU A 62 7.73 2.29 1.43
CA LEU A 62 8.03 3.71 1.28
C LEU A 62 9.52 3.98 1.49
N ALA A 63 9.97 5.14 1.02
CA ALA A 63 11.23 5.75 1.40
C ALA A 63 11.08 7.27 1.50
N ASN A 64 11.99 7.89 2.26
CA ASN A 64 12.00 9.33 2.56
C ASN A 64 11.99 10.25 1.33
N ASN A 65 12.48 9.78 0.18
CA ASN A 65 12.55 10.56 -1.05
C ASN A 65 11.50 10.17 -2.10
N TYR A 66 10.58 9.25 -1.79
CA TYR A 66 9.50 8.89 -2.69
C TYR A 66 8.56 10.09 -2.94
N GLY A 67 8.08 10.20 -4.18
CA GLY A 67 7.43 11.40 -4.70
C GLY A 67 7.36 11.36 -6.24
N PRO A 68 7.46 12.51 -6.96
CA PRO A 68 7.89 13.84 -6.52
C PRO A 68 6.78 14.73 -5.92
N PRO A 69 7.13 15.77 -5.13
CA PRO A 69 8.48 16.06 -4.61
C PRO A 69 8.91 15.04 -3.54
N PRO A 70 10.22 14.92 -3.20
CA PRO A 70 10.69 14.03 -2.13
C PRO A 70 9.88 14.21 -0.83
N GLY A 71 9.39 13.10 -0.26
CA GLY A 71 8.59 13.07 0.97
C GLY A 71 7.07 13.27 0.76
N SER A 72 6.65 13.61 -0.46
CA SER A 72 5.20 13.72 -0.77
C SER A 72 4.48 12.37 -0.69
N ALA A 73 5.14 11.27 -1.05
CA ALA A 73 4.52 9.94 -0.96
C ALA A 73 4.20 9.54 0.50
N GLU A 74 5.10 9.85 1.44
CA GLU A 74 4.86 9.63 2.87
C GLU A 74 3.73 10.50 3.39
N SER A 75 3.73 11.78 3.00
CA SER A 75 2.71 12.76 3.42
C SER A 75 1.33 12.39 2.91
N ASN A 76 1.24 11.98 1.64
CA ASN A 76 -0.01 11.59 0.99
C ASN A 76 -0.58 10.29 1.59
N LEU A 77 0.26 9.33 1.97
CA LEU A 77 -0.21 8.10 2.61
C LEU A 77 -0.96 8.34 3.93
N ALA A 78 -0.57 9.35 4.70
CA ALA A 78 -1.18 9.66 5.99
C ALA A 78 -2.61 10.23 5.90
N VAL A 79 -3.02 10.69 4.70
CA VAL A 79 -4.32 11.36 4.46
C VAL A 79 -5.30 10.52 3.63
N PHE A 80 -4.97 9.26 3.33
CA PHE A 80 -5.84 8.35 2.57
C PHE A 80 -6.71 7.45 3.45
#